data_AF-A0A409X4U5-F1
#
_entry.id   AF-A0A409X4U5-F1
#
_cell.length_a   1.000
_cell.length_b   1.000
_cell.length_c   1.000
_cell.angle_alpha   90.00
_cell.angle_beta   90.00
_cell.angle_gamma   90.00
#
_symmetry.space_group_name_H-M   'P 1'
#
loop_
_entity.id
_entity.type
_entity.pdbx_description
1 polymer ?
#
loop_
_entity_poly.entity_id
_entity_poly.type
_entity_poly.pdbx_seq_one_letter_code
_entity_poly.pdbx_strand_id
1 'polypeptide(L)'
;MALWQIGPISDMRLTWGTIRGGTPHECPYCHISLLTGETPGFCCGPNGSRLHDVPPLPPLPPEYNTFINSPDISSLSRVLNLIFSFAALETTHNFPNIPNGPAFVSIQGRVYHRIRPNHYNSAVRWLLHDGFIQDLPPFLSWAAIIPLPWRNALQNALISVNPFVFQLRQLSAISPSIPSAHLILRDTGTTAEIAAIMSYENTTQQQTRSRRLTISKTNGQNVSIPTTSRMWEPLAYPLFFPHATLGWGLHESDPTGVGNSNNHQLGDGTTQIWHYRARLLREDRFSILGRLANEYLVDMFSRNLESRLDYIINFESNKKMQP
;
A
#
# COMPACT_ATOMS: atom_id res chain seq x y z
N MET A 1 -16.64 -38.84 -24.11
CA MET A 1 -16.88 -37.40 -23.94
C MET A 1 -17.37 -37.18 -22.53
N ALA A 2 -16.63 -36.45 -21.69
CA ALA A 2 -17.11 -36.09 -20.36
C ALA A 2 -18.08 -34.91 -20.51
N LEU A 3 -19.36 -35.15 -20.20
CA LEU A 3 -20.36 -34.10 -20.08
C LEU A 3 -20.10 -33.36 -18.76
N TRP A 4 -19.67 -32.11 -18.84
CA TRP A 4 -19.60 -31.25 -17.67
C TRP A 4 -21.03 -30.79 -17.34
N GLN A 5 -21.56 -31.25 -16.19
CA GLN A 5 -22.85 -30.79 -15.66
C GLN A 5 -22.62 -29.74 -14.58
N ILE A 6 -23.26 -28.58 -14.74
CA ILE A 6 -23.31 -27.54 -13.71
C ILE A 6 -24.44 -27.92 -12.74
N GLY A 7 -24.07 -28.28 -11.51
CA GLY A 7 -25.01 -28.51 -10.42
C GLY A 7 -25.25 -27.23 -9.61
N PRO A 8 -26.38 -27.13 -8.87
CA PRO A 8 -26.57 -26.05 -7.92
C PRO A 8 -25.48 -26.10 -6.85
N ILE A 9 -24.89 -24.94 -6.54
CA ILE A 9 -24.05 -24.80 -5.35
C ILE A 9 -24.99 -25.03 -4.15
N SER A 10 -24.67 -25.99 -3.27
CA SER A 10 -25.43 -26.17 -2.03
C SER A 10 -25.48 -24.84 -1.28
N ASP A 11 -26.63 -24.46 -0.71
CA ASP A 11 -26.79 -23.23 0.10
C ASP A 11 -25.85 -23.24 1.31
N MET A 12 -24.58 -22.93 1.10
CA MET A 12 -23.59 -22.84 2.15
C MET A 12 -23.74 -21.45 2.77
N ARG A 13 -24.54 -21.38 3.84
CA ARG A 13 -24.64 -20.17 4.65
C ARG A 13 -23.37 -20.01 5.46
N LEU A 14 -22.41 -19.27 4.90
CA LEU A 14 -21.22 -18.82 5.59
C LEU A 14 -21.60 -17.68 6.54
N THR A 15 -21.41 -17.88 7.85
CA THR A 15 -21.77 -16.92 8.88
C THR A 15 -20.59 -16.69 9.84
N TRP A 16 -20.24 -15.43 10.05
CA TRP A 16 -19.22 -15.02 11.02
C TRP A 16 -19.72 -15.22 12.45
N GLY A 17 -18.86 -15.70 13.35
CA GLY A 17 -19.15 -15.71 14.78
C GLY A 17 -20.28 -16.67 15.20
N THR A 18 -20.60 -17.67 14.36
CA THR A 18 -21.70 -18.62 14.60
C THR A 18 -21.60 -19.25 15.98
N ILE A 19 -22.68 -19.24 16.77
CA ILE A 19 -22.69 -19.86 18.09
C ILE A 19 -22.70 -21.40 17.94
N ARG A 20 -21.73 -22.07 18.56
CA ARG A 20 -21.59 -23.53 18.58
C ARG A 20 -21.54 -24.01 20.03
N GLY A 21 -22.52 -24.82 20.43
CA GLY A 21 -22.59 -25.31 21.82
C GLY A 21 -22.62 -24.19 22.87
N GLY A 22 -23.24 -23.05 22.55
CA GLY A 22 -23.32 -21.88 23.43
C GLY A 22 -22.10 -20.95 23.41
N THR A 23 -21.04 -21.27 22.66
CA THR A 23 -19.84 -20.43 22.55
C THR A 23 -19.77 -19.76 21.16
N PRO A 24 -19.47 -18.46 21.05
CA PRO A 24 -19.25 -17.82 19.75
C PRO A 24 -18.06 -18.46 19.02
N HIS A 25 -18.18 -18.63 17.70
CA HIS A 25 -17.07 -19.14 16.90
C HIS A 25 -16.04 -18.03 16.65
N GLU A 26 -15.04 -17.95 17.52
CA GLU A 26 -14.00 -16.92 17.51
C GLU A 26 -12.60 -17.50 17.69
N CYS A 27 -11.58 -16.70 17.40
CA CYS A 27 -10.19 -17.07 17.68
C CYS A 27 -9.95 -17.03 19.19
N PRO A 28 -9.43 -18.10 19.82
CA PRO A 28 -9.23 -18.14 21.27
C PRO A 28 -8.11 -17.23 21.80
N TYR A 29 -7.35 -16.58 20.90
CA TYR A 29 -6.21 -15.73 21.26
C TYR A 29 -6.49 -14.23 21.11
N CYS A 30 -7.26 -13.85 20.10
CA CYS A 30 -7.58 -12.44 19.81
C CYS A 30 -9.08 -12.15 19.76
N HIS A 31 -9.94 -13.16 19.96
CA HIS A 31 -11.40 -13.06 20.02
C HIS A 31 -12.07 -12.52 18.75
N ILE A 32 -11.38 -12.53 17.61
CA ILE A 32 -12.03 -12.20 16.34
C ILE A 32 -13.02 -13.29 15.95
N SER A 33 -14.20 -12.90 15.47
CA SER A 33 -15.17 -13.82 14.87
C SER A 33 -14.57 -14.56 13.69
N LEU A 34 -14.75 -15.88 13.69
CA LEU A 34 -14.32 -16.78 12.62
C LEU A 34 -15.51 -17.20 11.76
N LEU A 35 -15.28 -17.41 10.48
CA LEU A 35 -16.28 -17.91 9.55
C LEU A 35 -16.60 -19.39 9.83
N THR A 36 -17.80 -19.87 9.50
CA THR A 36 -18.25 -21.26 9.76
C THR A 36 -17.24 -22.35 9.37
N GLY A 37 -16.41 -22.16 8.35
CA GLY A 37 -15.39 -23.15 7.93
C GLY A 37 -14.00 -22.98 8.55
N GLU A 38 -13.74 -21.89 9.25
CA GLU A 38 -12.41 -21.54 9.74
C GLU A 38 -12.05 -22.30 11.02
N THR A 39 -10.78 -22.66 11.17
CA THR A 39 -10.26 -23.30 12.38
C THR A 39 -9.69 -22.25 13.34
N PRO A 40 -9.55 -22.55 14.66
CA PRO A 40 -8.97 -21.62 15.63
C PRO A 40 -7.58 -21.09 15.25
N GLY A 41 -6.80 -21.87 14.48
CA GLY A 41 -5.47 -21.49 14.00
C GLY A 41 -5.48 -20.61 12.75
N PHE A 42 -6.64 -20.30 12.16
CA PHE A 42 -6.73 -19.48 10.95
C PHE A 42 -6.22 -18.05 11.19
N CYS A 43 -6.63 -17.42 12.30
CA CYS A 43 -6.28 -16.03 12.61
C CYS A 43 -4.87 -15.86 13.22
N CYS A 44 -4.62 -16.45 14.40
CA CYS A 44 -3.35 -16.27 15.12
C CYS A 44 -2.35 -17.42 14.95
N GLY A 45 -2.55 -18.28 13.94
CA GLY A 45 -1.75 -19.48 13.75
C GLY A 45 -2.06 -20.58 14.76
N PRO A 46 -1.51 -21.79 14.56
CA PRO A 46 -1.63 -22.88 15.52
C PRO A 46 -1.15 -22.42 16.90
N ASN A 47 -1.97 -22.65 17.93
CA ASN A 47 -1.69 -22.28 19.31
C ASN A 47 -1.28 -20.80 19.54
N GLY A 48 -1.76 -19.86 18.71
CA GLY A 48 -1.44 -18.44 18.87
C GLY A 48 -0.01 -18.07 18.43
N SER A 49 0.70 -19.00 17.76
CA SER A 49 2.10 -18.84 17.34
C SER A 49 2.39 -17.61 16.47
N ARG A 50 1.38 -17.01 15.85
CA ARG A 50 1.48 -15.83 14.97
C ARG A 50 0.88 -14.57 15.58
N LEU A 51 0.46 -14.60 16.86
CA LEU A 51 -0.19 -13.46 17.51
C LEU A 51 0.73 -12.22 17.58
N HIS A 52 2.01 -12.43 17.86
CA HIS A 52 2.99 -11.35 18.07
C HIS A 52 3.81 -11.00 16.83
N ASP A 53 3.61 -11.71 15.72
CA ASP A 53 4.33 -11.51 14.46
C ASP A 53 4.12 -10.12 13.85
N VAL A 54 2.94 -9.53 14.07
CA VAL A 54 2.58 -8.21 13.53
C VAL A 54 2.05 -7.35 14.66
N PRO A 55 2.72 -6.23 14.99
CA PRO A 55 2.22 -5.31 16.00
C PRO A 55 0.96 -4.59 15.50
N PRO A 56 0.01 -4.21 16.38
CA PRO A 56 -1.13 -3.37 16.02
C PRO A 56 -0.70 -2.05 15.35
N LEU A 57 -1.54 -1.52 14.48
CA LEU A 57 -1.32 -0.19 13.91
C LEU A 57 -1.49 0.88 14.99
N PRO A 58 -0.79 2.03 14.88
CA PRO A 58 -1.09 3.19 15.69
C PRO A 58 -2.57 3.60 15.52
N PRO A 59 -3.20 4.16 16.57
CA PRO A 59 -4.60 4.57 16.50
C PRO A 59 -4.83 5.58 15.38
N LEU A 60 -6.03 5.57 14.81
CA LEU A 60 -6.40 6.55 13.80
C LEU A 60 -6.36 7.98 14.40
N PRO A 61 -5.87 8.98 13.64
CA PRO A 61 -5.90 10.37 14.08
C PRO A 61 -7.33 10.85 14.40
N PRO A 62 -7.52 11.74 15.39
CA PRO A 62 -8.83 12.18 15.85
C PRO A 62 -9.69 12.83 14.75
N GLU A 63 -9.08 13.38 13.71
CA GLU A 63 -9.78 13.97 12.56
C GLU A 63 -10.65 12.95 11.83
N TYR A 64 -10.31 11.65 11.88
CA TYR A 64 -11.08 10.58 11.25
C TYR A 64 -12.51 10.50 11.80
N ASN A 65 -12.77 10.97 13.02
CA ASN A 65 -14.11 11.02 13.62
C ASN A 65 -15.11 11.78 12.74
N THR A 66 -14.63 12.68 11.86
CA THR A 66 -15.45 13.43 10.89
C THR A 66 -16.15 12.53 9.86
N PHE A 67 -15.58 11.35 9.56
CA PHE A 67 -16.05 10.52 8.46
C PHE A 67 -16.11 9.02 8.76
N ILE A 68 -15.39 8.51 9.76
CA ILE A 68 -15.22 7.08 9.99
C ILE A 68 -16.52 6.34 10.32
N ASN A 69 -17.51 7.04 10.88
CA ASN A 69 -18.82 6.51 11.21
C ASN A 69 -19.90 6.84 10.16
N SER A 70 -19.52 7.47 9.04
CA SER A 70 -20.48 7.76 7.96
C SER A 70 -20.94 6.46 7.29
N PRO A 71 -22.25 6.30 6.98
CA PRO A 71 -22.73 5.15 6.23
C PRO A 71 -22.07 5.02 4.85
N ASP A 72 -21.62 6.12 4.25
CA ASP A 72 -20.99 6.15 2.93
C ASP A 72 -19.47 5.94 2.97
N ILE A 73 -18.85 5.86 4.15
CA ILE A 73 -17.37 5.82 4.22
C ILE A 73 -16.81 4.58 3.54
N SER A 74 -17.50 3.44 3.67
CA SER A 74 -17.03 2.19 3.06
C SER A 74 -16.99 2.33 1.55
N SER A 75 -18.04 2.87 0.91
CA SER A 75 -18.14 3.01 -0.55
C SER A 75 -17.19 4.09 -1.10
N LEU A 76 -17.00 5.19 -0.37
CA LEU A 76 -16.17 6.33 -0.78
C LEU A 76 -14.70 6.21 -0.36
N SER A 77 -14.34 5.27 0.52
CA SER A 77 -12.98 5.10 1.07
C SER A 77 -11.89 5.00 0.01
N ARG A 78 -12.16 4.30 -1.09
CA ARG A 78 -11.24 4.16 -2.22
C ARG A 78 -10.90 5.50 -2.85
N VAL A 79 -11.92 6.30 -3.14
CA VAL A 79 -11.76 7.60 -3.78
C VAL A 79 -11.08 8.58 -2.82
N LEU A 80 -11.46 8.56 -1.54
CA LEU A 80 -10.82 9.38 -0.52
C LEU A 80 -9.31 9.05 -0.43
N ASN A 81 -8.92 7.78 -0.38
CA ASN A 81 -7.51 7.39 -0.38
C ASN A 81 -6.77 7.85 -1.65
N LEU A 82 -7.41 7.70 -2.81
CA LEU A 82 -6.80 8.03 -4.09
C LEU A 82 -6.41 9.50 -4.23
N ILE A 83 -7.18 10.42 -3.65
CA ILE A 83 -6.88 11.86 -3.64
C ILE A 83 -5.56 12.14 -2.91
N PHE A 84 -5.24 11.37 -1.87
CA PHE A 84 -4.09 11.59 -0.99
C PHE A 84 -2.94 10.59 -1.20
N SER A 85 -3.12 9.57 -2.05
CA SER A 85 -2.08 8.56 -2.30
C SER A 85 -0.82 9.17 -2.91
N PHE A 86 0.33 8.81 -2.33
CA PHE A 86 1.63 9.28 -2.82
C PHE A 86 2.11 8.46 -4.02
N ALA A 87 1.67 7.21 -4.14
CA ALA A 87 2.01 6.34 -5.25
C ALA A 87 0.76 5.88 -6.02
N ALA A 88 0.84 5.90 -7.34
CA ALA A 88 -0.20 5.40 -8.21
C ALA A 88 0.07 3.94 -8.58
N LEU A 89 -0.97 3.11 -8.57
CA LEU A 89 -0.92 1.77 -9.14
C LEU A 89 -0.75 1.86 -10.66
N GLU A 90 0.21 1.12 -11.19
CA GLU A 90 0.51 0.99 -12.60
C GLU A 90 0.64 -0.48 -12.98
N THR A 91 0.50 -0.73 -14.28
CA THR A 91 0.63 -2.06 -14.87
C THR A 91 1.63 -2.01 -16.00
N THR A 92 2.37 -3.10 -16.23
CA THR A 92 3.32 -3.15 -17.36
C THR A 92 2.65 -3.22 -18.71
N HIS A 93 1.38 -3.65 -18.75
CA HIS A 93 0.55 -3.66 -19.93
C HIS A 93 -0.63 -2.72 -19.73
N ASN A 94 -1.22 -2.24 -20.83
CA ASN A 94 -2.45 -1.47 -20.76
C ASN A 94 -3.57 -2.30 -20.14
N PHE A 95 -4.50 -1.61 -19.47
CA PHE A 95 -5.73 -2.23 -19.02
C PHE A 95 -6.44 -2.89 -20.22
N PRO A 96 -6.85 -4.16 -20.09
CA PRO A 96 -7.44 -4.87 -21.21
C PRO A 96 -8.80 -4.26 -21.51
N ASN A 97 -8.98 -3.76 -22.74
CA ASN A 97 -10.30 -3.40 -23.24
C ASN A 97 -10.92 -4.64 -23.86
N ILE A 98 -11.75 -5.34 -23.08
CA ILE A 98 -12.46 -6.55 -23.54
C ILE A 98 -13.96 -6.22 -23.61
N PRO A 99 -14.46 -5.74 -24.76
CA PRO A 99 -15.90 -5.57 -24.96
C PRO A 99 -16.62 -6.90 -24.72
N ASN A 100 -17.60 -6.91 -23.81
CA ASN A 100 -18.32 -8.12 -23.38
C ASN A 100 -17.44 -9.22 -22.75
N GLY A 101 -16.23 -8.87 -22.31
CA GLY A 101 -15.36 -9.77 -21.57
C GLY A 101 -15.83 -10.01 -20.14
N PRO A 102 -15.26 -11.02 -19.46
CA PRO A 102 -15.52 -11.23 -18.04
C PRO A 102 -15.19 -9.98 -17.22
N ALA A 103 -16.18 -9.45 -16.49
CA ALA A 103 -16.03 -8.24 -15.66
C ALA A 103 -14.99 -8.40 -14.53
N PHE A 104 -14.54 -9.63 -14.27
CA PHE A 104 -13.51 -9.95 -13.28
C PHE A 104 -12.07 -9.86 -13.84
N VAL A 105 -11.89 -9.61 -15.15
CA VAL A 105 -10.57 -9.37 -15.73
C VAL A 105 -10.38 -7.87 -15.92
N SER A 106 -9.58 -7.27 -15.04
CA SER A 106 -9.38 -5.81 -15.02
C SER A 106 -7.93 -5.37 -15.10
N ILE A 107 -6.95 -6.29 -15.08
CA ILE A 107 -5.51 -5.98 -15.08
C ILE A 107 -4.79 -6.97 -15.99
N GLN A 108 -3.79 -6.50 -16.73
CA GLN A 108 -2.83 -7.34 -17.45
C GLN A 108 -1.40 -6.91 -17.12
N GLY A 109 -0.49 -7.88 -17.07
CA GLY A 109 0.92 -7.65 -16.77
C GLY A 109 1.21 -7.63 -15.28
N ARG A 110 2.39 -7.09 -14.95
CA ARG A 110 2.84 -6.90 -13.56
C ARG A 110 2.29 -5.61 -13.01
N VAL A 111 1.89 -5.65 -11.74
CA VAL A 111 1.38 -4.51 -10.98
C VAL A 111 2.53 -3.89 -10.20
N TYR A 112 2.65 -2.57 -10.26
CA TYR A 112 3.65 -1.87 -9.48
C TYR A 112 3.15 -0.50 -9.05
N HIS A 113 3.67 0.02 -7.95
CA HIS A 113 3.39 1.39 -7.55
C HIS A 113 4.46 2.35 -8.05
N ARG A 114 4.02 3.53 -8.48
CA ARG A 114 4.93 4.58 -8.93
C ARG A 114 4.54 5.92 -8.34
N ILE A 115 5.52 6.58 -7.75
CA ILE A 115 5.36 7.96 -7.30
C ILE A 115 5.50 8.88 -8.52
N ARG A 116 4.55 9.79 -8.70
CA ARG A 116 4.44 10.64 -9.89
C ARG A 116 4.49 12.13 -9.57
N PRO A 117 5.61 12.68 -9.11
CA PRO A 117 5.65 14.03 -8.53
C PRO A 117 5.39 15.17 -9.54
N ASN A 118 5.41 14.90 -10.84
CA ASN A 118 5.05 15.88 -11.89
C ASN A 118 3.64 15.67 -12.48
N HIS A 119 2.92 14.61 -12.10
CA HIS A 119 1.61 14.30 -12.67
C HIS A 119 0.53 15.17 -12.02
N TYR A 120 -0.40 15.71 -12.82
CA TYR A 120 -1.45 16.63 -12.34
C TYR A 120 -2.39 16.00 -11.32
N ASN A 121 -2.69 14.71 -11.43
CA ASN A 121 -3.42 13.94 -10.41
C ASN A 121 -2.50 13.27 -9.37
N SER A 122 -1.36 13.86 -9.01
CA SER A 122 -0.51 13.32 -7.95
C SER A 122 -0.67 14.10 -6.67
N ALA A 123 -0.94 13.41 -5.56
CA ALA A 123 -0.93 14.04 -4.23
C ALA A 123 0.45 14.61 -3.87
N VAL A 124 1.54 13.98 -4.34
CA VAL A 124 2.91 14.48 -4.15
C VAL A 124 3.08 15.83 -4.85
N ARG A 125 2.62 15.95 -6.09
CA ARG A 125 2.63 17.24 -6.81
C ARG A 125 1.79 18.28 -6.06
N TRP A 126 0.56 17.90 -5.71
CA TRP A 126 -0.40 18.75 -5.02
C TRP A 126 0.14 19.28 -3.68
N LEU A 127 0.86 18.45 -2.93
CA LEU A 127 1.51 18.87 -1.70
C LEU A 127 2.72 19.78 -1.93
N LEU A 128 3.56 19.45 -2.92
CA LEU A 128 4.83 20.15 -3.14
C LEU A 128 4.68 21.52 -3.80
N HIS A 129 3.70 21.67 -4.69
CA HIS A 129 3.47 22.92 -5.42
C HIS A 129 2.30 23.71 -4.88
N ASP A 130 1.22 23.02 -4.51
CA ASP A 130 -0.06 23.67 -4.23
C ASP A 130 -0.39 23.62 -2.72
N GLY A 131 0.46 23.01 -1.88
CA GLY A 131 0.27 22.98 -0.43
C GLY A 131 -1.07 22.41 0.04
N PHE A 132 -1.67 21.51 -0.75
CA PHE A 132 -3.04 21.02 -0.58
C PHE A 132 -4.13 22.10 -0.72
N ILE A 133 -4.06 22.97 -1.74
CA ILE A 133 -5.16 23.88 -2.12
C ILE A 133 -6.45 23.09 -2.40
N GLN A 134 -7.54 23.44 -1.71
CA GLN A 134 -8.80 22.70 -1.70
C GLN A 134 -9.58 22.72 -3.02
N ASP A 135 -9.39 23.76 -3.82
CA ASP A 135 -10.12 23.97 -5.07
C ASP A 135 -9.53 23.17 -6.24
N LEU A 136 -8.30 22.68 -6.09
CA LEU A 136 -7.58 21.95 -7.13
C LEU A 136 -7.00 20.60 -6.65
N PRO A 137 -7.78 19.72 -6.02
CA PRO A 137 -7.31 18.40 -5.62
C PRO A 137 -7.03 17.50 -6.83
N PRO A 138 -6.15 16.50 -6.69
CA PRO A 138 -6.04 15.39 -7.63
C PRO A 138 -7.39 14.75 -7.91
N PHE A 139 -7.60 14.33 -9.17
CA PHE A 139 -8.82 13.64 -9.60
C PHE A 139 -10.09 14.45 -9.35
N LEU A 140 -10.13 15.71 -9.79
CA LEU A 140 -11.23 16.67 -9.56
C LEU A 140 -12.65 16.07 -9.62
N SER A 141 -12.97 15.30 -10.66
CA SER A 141 -14.29 14.67 -10.82
C SER A 141 -14.62 13.67 -9.71
N TRP A 142 -13.62 12.93 -9.23
CA TRP A 142 -13.76 12.02 -8.10
C TRP A 142 -13.66 12.74 -6.75
N ALA A 143 -12.87 13.81 -6.65
CA ALA A 143 -12.84 14.63 -5.45
C ALA A 143 -14.17 15.35 -5.19
N ALA A 144 -14.91 15.69 -6.25
CA ALA A 144 -16.22 16.33 -6.16
C ALA A 144 -17.29 15.47 -5.49
N ILE A 145 -17.17 14.13 -5.51
CA ILE A 145 -18.11 13.23 -4.83
C ILE A 145 -17.77 13.03 -3.34
N ILE A 146 -16.59 13.48 -2.89
CA ILE A 146 -16.18 13.39 -1.49
C ILE A 146 -16.59 14.66 -0.74
N PRO A 147 -17.31 14.54 0.39
CA PRO A 147 -17.63 15.68 1.23
C PRO A 147 -16.38 16.48 1.61
N LEU A 148 -16.43 17.81 1.45
CA LEU A 148 -15.31 18.70 1.79
C LEU A 148 -14.80 18.50 3.23
N PRO A 149 -15.66 18.32 4.26
CA PRO A 149 -15.19 18.04 5.62
C PRO A 149 -14.30 16.80 5.72
N TRP A 150 -14.51 15.78 4.87
CA TRP A 150 -13.70 14.56 4.89
C TRP A 150 -12.32 14.80 4.31
N ARG A 151 -12.25 15.54 3.20
CA ARG A 151 -10.96 15.94 2.59
C ARG A 151 -10.15 16.78 3.58
N ASN A 152 -10.78 17.76 4.22
CA ASN A 152 -10.16 18.60 5.24
C ASN A 152 -9.65 17.76 6.43
N ALA A 153 -10.48 16.84 6.92
CA ALA A 153 -10.12 15.98 8.04
C ALA A 153 -8.91 15.09 7.72
N LEU A 154 -8.92 14.39 6.57
CA LEU A 154 -7.79 13.55 6.17
C LEU A 154 -6.52 14.37 5.91
N GLN A 155 -6.65 15.53 5.27
CA GLN A 155 -5.53 16.44 5.08
C GLN A 155 -4.91 16.86 6.41
N ASN A 156 -5.73 17.29 7.38
CA ASN A 156 -5.26 17.72 8.69
C ASN A 156 -4.60 16.56 9.45
N ALA A 157 -5.18 15.36 9.40
CA ALA A 157 -4.58 14.16 9.95
C ALA A 157 -3.19 13.91 9.37
N LEU A 158 -3.06 13.90 8.04
CA LEU A 158 -1.78 13.64 7.38
C LEU A 158 -0.76 14.73 7.67
N ILE A 159 -1.16 16.00 7.70
CA ILE A 159 -0.28 17.11 8.12
C ILE A 159 0.23 16.90 9.55
N SER A 160 -0.63 16.41 10.45
CA SER A 160 -0.29 16.26 11.87
C SER A 160 0.61 15.06 12.14
N VAL A 161 0.38 13.92 11.49
CA VAL A 161 1.02 12.65 11.88
C VAL A 161 1.85 11.97 10.80
N ASN A 162 1.71 12.34 9.52
CA ASN A 162 2.37 11.63 8.45
C ASN A 162 3.80 12.16 8.22
N PRO A 163 4.85 11.35 8.47
CA PRO A 163 6.22 11.81 8.29
C PRO A 163 6.55 12.13 6.83
N PHE A 164 5.92 11.50 5.83
CA PHE A 164 6.14 11.87 4.43
C PHE A 164 5.61 13.25 4.12
N VAL A 165 4.42 13.59 4.62
CA VAL A 165 3.87 14.94 4.46
C VAL A 165 4.78 15.97 5.11
N PHE A 166 5.28 15.70 6.31
CA PHE A 166 6.25 16.58 6.96
C PHE A 166 7.49 16.79 6.07
N GLN A 167 8.12 15.71 5.60
CA GLN A 167 9.34 15.80 4.80
C GLN A 167 9.12 16.48 3.44
N LEU A 168 8.00 16.21 2.77
CA LEU A 168 7.62 16.87 1.52
C LEU A 168 7.39 18.37 1.72
N ARG A 169 6.78 18.78 2.84
CA ARG A 169 6.61 20.20 3.17
C ARG A 169 7.94 20.89 3.49
N GLN A 170 8.87 20.20 4.15
CA GLN A 170 10.22 20.72 4.34
C GLN A 170 10.90 20.94 2.97
N LEU A 171 10.79 19.96 2.07
CA LEU A 171 11.33 20.06 0.71
C LEU A 171 10.70 21.22 -0.08
N SER A 172 9.39 21.44 0.03
CA SER A 172 8.72 22.54 -0.68
C SER A 172 9.13 23.93 -0.16
N ALA A 173 9.46 24.02 1.14
CA ALA A 173 9.91 25.24 1.79
C ALA A 173 11.38 25.62 1.46
N ILE A 174 12.17 24.71 0.88
CA ILE A 174 13.55 25.00 0.48
C ILE A 174 13.57 26.14 -0.55
N SER A 175 14.46 27.11 -0.32
CA SER A 175 14.64 28.28 -1.19
C SER A 175 14.86 27.88 -2.65
N PRO A 176 14.26 28.59 -3.63
CA PRO A 176 14.56 28.40 -5.06
C PRO A 176 16.06 28.55 -5.37
N SER A 177 16.80 29.30 -4.57
CA SER A 177 18.25 29.49 -4.74
C SER A 177 19.10 28.24 -4.50
N ILE A 178 18.52 27.14 -4.02
CA ILE A 178 19.20 25.85 -3.86
C ILE A 178 18.83 24.98 -5.08
N PRO A 179 19.74 24.80 -6.05
CA PRO A 179 19.41 24.23 -7.36
C PRO A 179 19.12 22.72 -7.34
N SER A 180 19.42 22.04 -6.22
CA SER A 180 19.24 20.60 -6.09
C SER A 180 18.96 20.22 -4.64
N ALA A 181 17.69 19.96 -4.34
CA ALA A 181 17.26 19.38 -3.07
C ALA A 181 16.67 17.98 -3.32
N HIS A 182 16.97 17.03 -2.44
CA HIS A 182 16.49 15.66 -2.53
C HIS A 182 15.85 15.19 -1.22
N LEU A 183 14.68 14.54 -1.31
CA LEU A 183 14.14 13.76 -0.20
C LEU A 183 14.45 12.30 -0.43
N ILE A 184 15.31 11.70 0.39
CA ILE A 184 15.59 10.25 0.37
C ILE A 184 14.73 9.57 1.42
N LEU A 185 13.85 8.67 0.98
CA LEU A 185 13.16 7.76 1.89
C LEU A 185 14.16 6.70 2.34
N ARG A 186 14.39 6.59 3.65
CA ARG A 186 15.21 5.52 4.23
C ARG A 186 14.33 4.67 5.12
N ASP A 187 14.34 3.38 4.84
CA ASP A 187 13.91 2.38 5.79
C ASP A 187 15.03 2.23 6.85
N THR A 188 14.70 2.05 8.13
CA THR A 188 15.67 1.93 9.23
C THR A 188 16.44 0.60 9.22
N GLY A 189 16.12 -0.31 8.29
CA GLY A 189 17.02 -1.40 7.91
C GLY A 189 18.30 -0.86 7.27
N THR A 190 19.41 -1.57 7.40
CA THR A 190 20.77 -1.17 6.94
C THR A 190 20.91 -0.83 5.46
N THR A 191 19.82 -0.88 4.67
CA THR A 191 19.78 -0.51 3.26
C THR A 191 18.71 0.55 3.01
N ALA A 192 19.14 1.68 2.44
CA ALA A 192 18.24 2.74 2.03
C ALA A 192 17.39 2.28 0.82
N GLU A 193 16.07 2.19 0.98
CA GLU A 193 15.14 2.16 -0.16
C GLU A 193 15.06 3.55 -0.79
N ILE A 194 16.12 3.94 -1.51
CA ILE A 194 16.29 5.29 -2.06
C ILE A 194 15.21 5.56 -3.11
N ALA A 195 14.18 6.31 -2.73
CA ALA A 195 13.41 7.15 -3.62
C ALA A 195 13.82 8.60 -3.34
N ALA A 196 14.73 9.17 -4.15
CA ALA A 196 15.15 10.56 -4.01
C ALA A 196 14.20 11.47 -4.78
N ILE A 197 13.32 12.26 -4.14
CA ILE A 197 12.54 13.30 -4.84
C ILE A 197 13.45 14.50 -5.09
N MET A 198 13.98 14.63 -6.30
CA MET A 198 14.90 15.68 -6.72
C MET A 198 14.17 16.84 -7.36
N SER A 199 14.24 18.04 -6.77
CA SER A 199 13.76 19.27 -7.38
C SER A 199 14.87 19.91 -8.23
N TYR A 200 14.70 19.94 -9.56
CA TYR A 200 15.62 20.64 -10.48
C TYR A 200 15.05 21.97 -10.96
N GLU A 201 15.89 23.01 -10.99
CA GLU A 201 15.65 24.19 -11.82
C GLU A 201 16.20 23.97 -13.23
N ASN A 202 15.43 24.34 -14.26
CA ASN A 202 15.91 24.25 -15.64
C ASN A 202 16.72 25.52 -15.96
N THR A 203 18.05 25.45 -15.86
CA THR A 203 18.96 26.61 -15.99
C THR A 203 19.17 27.12 -17.42
N THR A 204 18.46 26.60 -18.42
CA THR A 204 18.76 26.87 -19.85
C THR A 204 17.74 27.70 -20.62
N GLN A 205 16.66 28.22 -20.02
CA GLN A 205 15.75 29.14 -20.72
C GLN A 205 15.24 30.25 -19.80
N GLN A 206 15.23 31.49 -20.29
CA GLN A 206 14.69 32.72 -19.66
C GLN A 206 13.18 32.68 -19.33
N GLN A 207 12.55 31.51 -19.34
CA GLN A 207 11.21 31.29 -18.85
C GLN A 207 11.30 30.47 -17.56
N THR A 208 11.07 31.13 -16.43
CA THR A 208 10.86 30.51 -15.12
C THR A 208 9.78 29.44 -15.21
N ARG A 209 10.17 28.17 -15.40
CA ARG A 209 9.27 27.01 -15.32
C ARG A 209 9.46 26.32 -13.97
N SER A 210 8.34 25.86 -13.41
CA SER A 210 8.26 25.15 -12.13
C SER A 210 9.28 24.04 -11.96
N ARG A 211 9.80 23.92 -10.74
CA ARG A 211 10.69 22.84 -10.25
C ARG A 211 10.25 21.47 -10.78
N ARG A 212 11.13 20.76 -11.49
CA ARG A 212 10.86 19.39 -11.97
C ARG A 212 11.27 18.43 -10.88
N LEU A 213 10.31 17.67 -10.36
CA LEU A 213 10.54 16.68 -9.32
C LEU A 213 10.80 15.32 -9.95
N THR A 214 11.93 14.68 -9.69
CA THR A 214 12.26 13.36 -10.26
C THR A 214 12.56 12.40 -9.12
N ILE A 215 12.02 11.19 -9.17
CA ILE A 215 12.33 10.15 -8.18
C ILE A 215 13.38 9.24 -8.76
N SER A 216 14.59 9.30 -8.21
CA SER A 216 15.70 8.47 -8.65
C SER A 216 16.25 7.62 -7.51
N LYS A 217 16.68 6.39 -7.83
CA LYS A 217 17.86 5.84 -7.17
C LYS A 217 19.08 6.62 -7.71
N THR A 218 20.24 6.49 -7.07
CA THR A 218 21.51 7.18 -7.42
C THR A 218 21.93 7.13 -8.92
N ASN A 219 21.23 6.37 -9.77
CA ASN A 219 21.43 6.21 -11.21
C ASN A 219 20.45 6.98 -12.14
N GLY A 220 19.52 7.79 -11.62
CA GLY A 220 18.73 8.73 -12.45
C GLY A 220 17.50 8.17 -13.19
N GLN A 221 17.05 6.95 -12.90
CA GLN A 221 15.83 6.36 -13.51
C GLN A 221 14.57 6.59 -12.66
N ASN A 222 13.42 6.82 -13.32
CA ASN A 222 12.11 6.95 -12.65
C ASN A 222 11.74 5.64 -11.93
N VAL A 223 11.61 5.67 -10.61
CA VAL A 223 11.51 4.42 -9.82
C VAL A 223 10.07 3.95 -9.62
N SER A 224 9.85 2.68 -9.99
CA SER A 224 8.78 1.81 -9.51
C SER A 224 9.13 1.31 -8.10
N ILE A 225 8.19 1.37 -7.15
CA ILE A 225 8.36 0.84 -5.80
C ILE A 225 8.45 -0.70 -5.94
N PRO A 226 9.53 -1.35 -5.48
CA PRO A 226 9.63 -2.80 -5.53
C PRO A 226 8.49 -3.47 -4.77
N THR A 227 8.01 -4.61 -5.27
CA THR A 227 7.00 -5.43 -4.58
C THR A 227 7.50 -6.01 -3.27
N THR A 228 8.78 -5.93 -2.95
CA THR A 228 9.35 -6.34 -1.67
C THR A 228 9.58 -5.16 -0.71
N SER A 229 9.21 -3.94 -1.09
CA SER A 229 9.43 -2.74 -0.28
C SER A 229 8.42 -2.60 0.84
N ARG A 230 8.91 -2.27 2.04
CA ARG A 230 8.06 -1.96 3.21
C ARG A 230 7.32 -0.62 3.07
N MET A 231 7.70 0.19 2.10
CA MET A 231 7.12 1.49 1.82
C MET A 231 5.89 1.42 0.92
N TRP A 232 5.60 0.25 0.36
CA TRP A 232 4.48 0.03 -0.54
C TRP A 232 3.15 0.47 0.08
N GLU A 233 2.81 -0.08 1.24
CA GLU A 233 1.55 0.21 1.93
C GLU A 233 1.40 1.69 2.33
N PRO A 234 2.34 2.31 3.07
CA PRO A 234 2.14 3.67 3.54
C PRO A 234 2.20 4.73 2.43
N LEU A 235 2.78 4.42 1.26
CA LEU A 235 2.76 5.31 0.09
C LEU A 235 1.47 5.20 -0.74
N ALA A 236 0.93 3.99 -0.88
CA ALA A 236 -0.27 3.72 -1.68
C ALA A 236 -1.58 3.90 -0.90
N TYR A 237 -1.55 3.66 0.42
CA TYR A 237 -2.74 3.59 1.28
C TYR A 237 -2.66 4.52 2.50
N PRO A 238 -2.42 5.84 2.33
CA PRO A 238 -2.34 6.77 3.45
C PRO A 238 -3.63 6.83 4.30
N LEU A 239 -4.79 6.47 3.74
CA LEU A 239 -6.02 6.38 4.53
C LEU A 239 -5.97 5.24 5.57
N PHE A 240 -5.31 4.12 5.26
CA PHE A 240 -5.07 3.02 6.22
C PHE A 240 -3.89 3.29 7.15
N PHE A 241 -2.83 3.90 6.61
CA PHE A 241 -1.55 4.10 7.28
C PHE A 241 -1.19 5.59 7.40
N PRO A 242 -2.00 6.40 8.13
CA PRO A 242 -1.77 7.85 8.21
C PRO A 242 -0.43 8.20 8.89
N HIS A 243 0.04 7.36 9.79
CA HIS A 243 1.36 7.48 10.46
C HIS A 243 2.54 6.97 9.63
N ALA A 244 2.30 6.61 8.37
CA ALA A 244 3.27 5.96 7.49
C ALA A 244 3.90 4.67 8.08
N THR A 245 3.11 3.89 8.82
CA THR A 245 3.57 2.60 9.36
C THR A 245 4.02 1.69 8.23
N LEU A 246 5.24 1.18 8.35
CA LEU A 246 5.84 0.27 7.38
C LEU A 246 5.01 -1.00 7.24
N GLY A 247 4.90 -1.46 6.00
CA GLY A 247 4.25 -2.70 5.63
C GLY A 247 5.17 -3.91 5.68
N TRP A 248 4.77 -4.98 5.00
CA TRP A 248 5.64 -6.14 4.81
C TRP A 248 6.75 -5.86 3.79
N GLY A 249 7.93 -6.44 3.95
CA GLY A 249 9.01 -6.33 2.97
C GLY A 249 10.29 -7.05 3.39
N LEU A 250 11.24 -7.12 2.45
CA LEU A 250 12.54 -7.74 2.68
C LEU A 250 13.56 -6.69 3.10
N HIS A 251 14.40 -7.00 4.08
CA HIS A 251 15.63 -6.25 4.31
C HIS A 251 16.60 -6.64 3.18
N GLU A 252 16.99 -5.70 2.32
CA GLU A 252 18.10 -5.97 1.39
C GLU A 252 19.38 -6.16 2.22
N SER A 253 20.12 -7.24 1.96
CA SER A 253 21.45 -7.44 2.55
C SER A 253 22.43 -6.47 1.89
N ASP A 254 23.29 -5.86 2.71
CA ASP A 254 24.35 -4.93 2.31
C ASP A 254 25.11 -5.38 1.04
N PRO A 255 25.21 -4.54 -0.03
CA PRO A 255 25.99 -4.86 -1.22
C PRO A 255 27.51 -4.88 -0.96
N THR A 256 27.97 -4.41 0.20
CA THR A 256 29.34 -4.62 0.66
C THR A 256 29.40 -5.94 1.42
N GLY A 257 29.85 -7.01 0.75
CA GLY A 257 29.95 -8.37 1.30
C GLY A 257 30.99 -8.54 2.42
N VAL A 258 30.91 -7.73 3.48
CA VAL A 258 31.76 -7.78 4.69
C VAL A 258 30.88 -7.89 5.95
N GLY A 259 29.72 -8.55 5.82
CA GLY A 259 28.88 -8.96 6.93
C GLY A 259 29.03 -10.46 7.16
N ASN A 260 29.60 -10.86 8.30
CA ASN A 260 29.75 -12.25 8.75
C ASN A 260 28.51 -13.11 8.45
N SER A 261 28.73 -14.20 7.73
CA SER A 261 27.77 -15.19 7.22
C SER A 261 26.99 -16.00 8.28
N ASN A 262 26.90 -15.51 9.53
CA ASN A 262 26.31 -16.24 10.65
C ASN A 262 25.15 -15.52 11.35
N ASN A 263 24.74 -14.34 10.87
CA ASN A 263 23.48 -13.72 11.31
C ASN A 263 22.48 -13.73 10.15
N HIS A 264 21.74 -14.83 10.01
CA HIS A 264 20.44 -14.85 9.35
C HIS A 264 19.43 -14.03 10.19
N GLN A 265 19.64 -12.72 10.28
CA GLN A 265 18.57 -11.79 10.66
C GLN A 265 17.69 -11.58 9.42
N LEU A 266 16.93 -12.63 9.09
CA LEU A 266 15.70 -12.51 8.30
C LEU A 266 14.87 -11.41 8.97
N GLY A 267 14.58 -10.34 8.24
CA GLY A 267 13.73 -9.25 8.73
C GLY A 267 12.47 -9.77 9.41
N ASP A 268 12.39 -9.55 10.73
CA ASP A 268 11.29 -9.81 11.65
C ASP A 268 10.12 -10.69 11.17
N GLY A 269 10.33 -12.01 11.29
CA GLY A 269 9.40 -12.92 11.97
C GLY A 269 8.26 -13.58 11.19
N THR A 270 7.76 -13.01 10.09
CA THR A 270 6.52 -13.54 9.47
C THR A 270 6.45 -13.51 7.94
N THR A 271 5.68 -14.43 7.37
CA THR A 271 5.49 -14.49 5.92
C THR A 271 4.54 -13.38 5.48
N GLN A 272 4.66 -12.97 4.21
CA GLN A 272 3.84 -11.93 3.63
C GLN A 272 2.32 -12.17 3.82
N ILE A 273 1.85 -13.40 3.61
CA ILE A 273 0.43 -13.74 3.77
C ILE A 273 -0.03 -13.65 5.24
N TRP A 274 0.82 -14.04 6.19
CA TRP A 274 0.53 -13.89 7.61
C TRP A 274 0.50 -12.41 8.01
N HIS A 275 1.40 -11.59 7.45
CA HIS A 275 1.39 -10.15 7.67
C HIS A 275 0.05 -9.52 7.27
N TYR A 276 -0.39 -9.75 6.04
CA TYR A 276 -1.63 -9.15 5.54
C TYR A 276 -2.86 -9.71 6.26
N ARG A 277 -2.91 -11.02 6.51
CA ARG A 277 -3.99 -11.63 7.28
C ARG A 277 -4.12 -10.99 8.65
N ALA A 278 -3.01 -10.82 9.34
CA ALA A 278 -2.98 -10.21 10.66
C ALA A 278 -3.50 -8.76 10.65
N ARG A 279 -3.23 -7.98 9.59
CA ARG A 279 -3.79 -6.63 9.39
C ARG A 279 -5.30 -6.68 9.13
N LEU A 280 -5.72 -7.45 8.13
CA LEU A 280 -7.11 -7.50 7.68
C LEU A 280 -8.09 -7.99 8.75
N LEU A 281 -7.66 -8.96 9.55
CA LEU A 281 -8.49 -9.51 10.61
C LEU A 281 -8.52 -8.59 11.83
N ARG A 282 -7.36 -8.11 12.30
CA ARG A 282 -7.27 -7.51 13.64
C ARG A 282 -7.39 -5.98 13.66
N GLU A 283 -7.47 -5.33 12.50
CA GLU A 283 -7.59 -3.89 12.39
C GLU A 283 -8.96 -3.49 11.84
N ASP A 284 -9.83 -2.98 12.72
CA ASP A 284 -11.22 -2.62 12.39
C ASP A 284 -11.32 -1.67 11.18
N ARG A 285 -10.31 -0.80 10.98
CA ARG A 285 -10.26 0.15 9.86
C ARG A 285 -10.41 -0.53 8.49
N PHE A 286 -9.96 -1.78 8.32
CA PHE A 286 -10.13 -2.52 7.06
C PHE A 286 -11.57 -2.98 6.85
N SER A 287 -12.31 -3.30 7.93
CA SER A 287 -13.74 -3.60 7.83
C SER A 287 -14.58 -2.35 7.55
N ILE A 288 -14.23 -1.22 8.17
CA ILE A 288 -14.93 0.06 8.03
C ILE A 288 -14.72 0.63 6.62
N LEU A 289 -13.48 0.62 6.12
CA LEU A 289 -13.09 1.16 4.82
C LEU A 289 -13.16 0.07 3.73
N GLY A 290 -14.29 -0.65 3.69
CA GLY A 290 -14.42 -1.91 2.94
C GLY A 290 -14.12 -1.82 1.44
N ARG A 291 -14.52 -0.74 0.74
CA ARG A 291 -14.20 -0.60 -0.69
C ARG A 291 -12.69 -0.48 -0.92
N LEU A 292 -11.98 0.27 -0.08
CA LEU A 292 -10.53 0.37 -0.14
C LEU A 292 -9.87 -0.95 0.29
N ALA A 293 -10.42 -1.63 1.29
CA ALA A 293 -9.90 -2.93 1.74
C ALA A 293 -9.94 -3.99 0.64
N ASN A 294 -10.98 -3.99 -0.20
CA ASN A 294 -11.06 -4.85 -1.38
C ASN A 294 -9.92 -4.56 -2.39
N GLU A 295 -9.59 -3.29 -2.62
CA GLU A 295 -8.46 -2.92 -3.47
C GLU A 295 -7.14 -3.37 -2.85
N TYR A 296 -6.93 -3.08 -1.56
CA TYR A 296 -5.76 -3.51 -0.81
C TYR A 296 -5.58 -5.04 -0.84
N LEU A 297 -6.66 -5.81 -0.67
CA LEU A 297 -6.64 -7.27 -0.73
C LEU A 297 -6.12 -7.78 -2.08
N VAL A 298 -6.66 -7.26 -3.18
CA VAL A 298 -6.26 -7.66 -4.53
C VAL A 298 -4.80 -7.26 -4.82
N ASP A 299 -4.41 -6.07 -4.36
CA ASP A 299 -3.04 -5.58 -4.51
C ASP A 299 -2.05 -6.45 -3.72
N MET A 300 -2.32 -6.69 -2.44
CA MET A 300 -1.49 -7.54 -1.57
C MET A 300 -1.39 -8.98 -2.08
N PHE A 301 -2.48 -9.52 -2.63
CA PHE A 301 -2.47 -10.85 -3.23
C PHE A 301 -1.66 -10.89 -4.53
N SER A 302 -1.82 -9.90 -5.41
CA SER A 302 -1.00 -9.74 -6.62
C SER A 302 0.48 -9.65 -6.27
N ARG A 303 0.83 -8.84 -5.28
CA ARG A 303 2.18 -8.68 -4.73
C ARG A 303 2.77 -10.00 -4.22
N ASN A 304 1.94 -10.88 -3.63
CA ASN A 304 2.35 -12.22 -3.23
C ASN A 304 2.62 -13.16 -4.41
N LEU A 305 1.74 -13.15 -5.41
CA LEU A 305 1.93 -13.95 -6.62
C LEU A 305 3.20 -13.53 -7.37
N GLU A 306 3.47 -12.23 -7.47
CA GLU A 306 4.69 -11.72 -8.11
C GLU A 306 5.95 -12.18 -7.37
N SER A 307 5.96 -12.08 -6.04
CA SER A 307 7.10 -12.56 -5.23
C SER A 307 7.36 -14.06 -5.44
N ARG A 308 6.29 -14.87 -5.58
CA ARG A 308 6.40 -16.30 -5.86
C ARG A 308 6.87 -16.59 -7.29
N LEU A 309 6.40 -15.83 -8.27
CA LEU A 309 6.83 -15.95 -9.67
C LEU A 309 8.31 -15.59 -9.82
N ASP A 310 8.75 -14.50 -9.19
CA ASP A 310 10.16 -14.08 -9.22
C ASP A 310 11.07 -15.13 -8.60
N TYR A 311 10.65 -15.78 -7.51
CA TYR A 311 11.37 -16.91 -6.94
C TYR A 311 11.53 -18.07 -7.93
N ILE A 312 10.46 -18.46 -8.63
CA ILE A 312 10.48 -19.55 -9.62
C ILE A 312 11.42 -19.21 -10.78
N ILE A 313 11.32 -17.99 -11.33
CA ILE A 313 12.16 -17.53 -12.45
C ILE A 313 13.64 -17.56 -12.07
N ASN A 314 13.97 -17.04 -10.88
CA ASN A 314 15.35 -17.00 -10.39
C ASN A 314 15.88 -18.41 -10.11
N PHE A 315 15.05 -19.30 -9.54
CA PHE A 315 15.41 -20.69 -9.29
C PHE A 315 15.68 -21.47 -10.59
N GLU A 316 14.83 -21.32 -11.61
CA GLU A 316 15.03 -21.95 -12.92
C GLU A 316 16.29 -21.43 -13.64
N SER A 317 16.56 -20.13 -13.50
CA SER A 317 17.77 -19.50 -14.05
C SER A 317 19.03 -20.07 -13.40
N ASN A 318 19.01 -20.25 -12.07
CA ASN A 318 20.12 -20.84 -11.32
C ASN A 318 20.34 -22.33 -11.64
N LYS A 319 19.27 -23.10 -11.89
CA LYS A 319 19.39 -24.50 -12.35
C LYS A 319 20.02 -24.64 -13.73
N LYS A 320 19.77 -23.69 -14.64
CA LYS A 320 20.39 -23.68 -15.98
C LYS A 320 21.87 -23.29 -15.98
N MET A 321 22.37 -22.75 -14.87
CA MET A 321 23.77 -22.34 -14.69
C MET A 321 24.63 -23.35 -13.92
N GLN A 322 24.07 -24.47 -13.45
CA GLN A 322 24.84 -25.58 -12.89
C GLN A 322 25.17 -26.59 -13.99
N PRO A 323 26.46 -26.88 -14.26
CA PRO A 323 26.89 -27.79 -15.33
C PRO A 323 26.53 -29.25 -15.07
#